data_AF-A0A974S4F0-F1
#
_entry.id   AF-A0A974S4F0-F1
#
_cell.length_a   1.000
_cell.length_b   1.000
_cell.length_c   1.000
_cell.angle_alpha   90.00
_cell.angle_beta   90.00
_cell.angle_gamma   90.00
#
_symmetry.space_group_name_H-M   'P 1'
#
loop_
_entity.id
_entity.type
_entity.pdbx_description
1 polymer ?
#
loop_
_entity_poly.entity_id
_entity_poly.type
_entity_poly.pdbx_seq_one_letter_code
_entity_poly.pdbx_strand_id
1 'polypeptide(L)'
;MSFQQLETPIPVHVLDKGAGFAIAVIDYGQEHNLIWVTAMNETGEIWCAPNPRVRLQANWTMGRAKPPAVVARDGGDCSGGADPVRVETIKPS
;
A
#
# COMPACT_ATOMS: atom_id res chain seq x y z
N MET A 1 9.47 -7.41 20.91
CA MET A 1 8.32 -6.68 20.35
C MET A 1 8.56 -5.21 20.57
N SER A 2 8.52 -4.41 19.50
CA SER A 2 8.69 -2.96 19.54
C SER A 2 7.52 -2.27 18.84
N PHE A 3 7.03 -1.17 19.40
CA PHE A 3 6.08 -0.27 18.76
C PHE A 3 6.77 1.07 18.53
N GLN A 4 6.82 1.52 17.29
CA GLN A 4 7.41 2.80 16.92
C GLN A 4 6.33 3.70 16.30
N GLN A 5 5.98 4.78 17.01
CA GLN A 5 5.17 5.85 16.42
C GLN A 5 6.01 6.62 15.40
N LEU A 6 5.40 6.98 14.27
CA LEU A 6 6.04 7.82 13.26
C LEU A 6 5.84 9.30 13.63
N GLU A 7 6.92 10.07 13.59
CA GLU A 7 6.89 11.52 13.82
C GLU A 7 6.10 12.25 12.73
N THR A 8 6.08 11.71 11.51
CA THR A 8 5.31 12.25 10.40
C THR A 8 4.50 11.13 9.75
N PRO A 9 3.16 11.28 9.62
CA PRO A 9 2.35 10.31 8.92
C PRO A 9 2.79 10.16 7.46
N ILE A 10 3.00 8.92 7.01
CA ILE A 10 3.50 8.64 5.65
C ILE A 10 2.33 8.25 4.76
N PRO A 11 2.12 8.91 3.60
CA PRO A 11 1.10 8.51 2.64
C PRO A 11 1.40 7.12 2.06
N VAL A 12 0.47 6.19 2.28
CA VAL A 12 0.57 4.80 1.84
C VAL A 12 -0.71 4.35 1.14
N HIS A 13 -0.62 3.23 0.44
CA HIS A 13 -1.75 2.49 -0.09
C HIS A 13 -1.67 1.07 0.47
N VAL A 14 -2.76 0.61 1.09
CA VAL A 14 -2.89 -0.75 1.59
C VAL A 14 -3.67 -1.57 0.57
N LEU A 15 -3.06 -2.66 0.09
CA LEU A 15 -3.69 -3.53 -0.89
C LEU A 15 -5.06 -4.00 -0.36
N ASP A 16 -6.09 -3.91 -1.19
CA ASP A 16 -7.51 -4.19 -0.90
C ASP A 16 -8.23 -3.23 0.08
N LYS A 17 -7.57 -2.16 0.54
CA LYS A 17 -8.22 -1.14 1.40
C LYS A 17 -8.16 0.27 0.82
N GLY A 18 -7.15 0.57 0.02
CA GLY A 18 -7.02 1.88 -0.63
C GLY A 18 -5.96 2.77 0.01
N ALA A 19 -6.11 4.08 -0.24
CA ALA A 19 -5.18 5.11 0.21
C ALA A 19 -5.38 5.46 1.69
N GLY A 20 -4.28 5.75 2.38
CA GLY A 20 -4.27 6.14 3.78
C GLY A 20 -2.94 6.72 4.24
N PHE A 21 -2.80 6.87 5.55
CA PHE A 21 -1.59 7.33 6.21
C PHE A 21 -1.08 6.29 7.20
N ALA A 22 0.19 5.93 7.10
CA ALA A 22 0.88 5.18 8.12
C ALA A 22 1.25 6.11 9.29
N ILE A 23 0.94 5.71 10.52
CA ILE A 23 1.18 6.49 11.74
C ILE A 23 2.09 5.78 12.75
N ALA A 24 2.27 4.46 12.62
CA ALA A 24 3.16 3.67 13.45
C ALA A 24 3.58 2.37 12.76
N VAL A 25 4.65 1.75 13.25
CA VAL A 25 5.12 0.43 12.84
C VAL A 25 5.31 -0.45 14.08
N ILE A 26 4.90 -1.71 13.97
CA ILE A 26 5.05 -2.73 15.01
C ILE A 26 6.00 -3.81 14.48
N ASP A 27 7.06 -4.07 15.24
CA ASP A 27 8.03 -5.12 14.95
C ASP A 27 7.92 -6.25 15.98
N TYR A 28 7.56 -7.43 15.49
CA TYR A 28 7.50 -8.66 16.27
C TYR A 28 8.80 -9.46 16.25
N GLY A 29 9.76 -9.10 15.38
CA GLY A 29 11.05 -9.77 15.20
C GLY A 29 11.14 -10.55 13.89
N GLN A 30 12.23 -11.33 13.75
CA GLN A 30 12.67 -11.93 12.49
C GLN A 30 11.67 -12.86 11.78
N GLU A 31 10.77 -13.52 12.51
CA GLU A 31 9.80 -14.48 11.96
C GLU A 31 8.48 -13.83 11.53
N HIS A 32 8.37 -12.51 11.63
CA HIS A 32 7.15 -11.76 11.37
C HIS A 32 7.40 -10.60 10.41
N ASN A 33 6.38 -10.25 9.64
CA ASN A 33 6.41 -9.02 8.87
C ASN A 33 6.37 -7.81 9.81
N LEU A 34 7.08 -6.74 9.45
CA LEU A 34 6.79 -5.43 9.99
C LEU A 34 5.31 -5.10 9.73
N ILE A 35 4.60 -4.72 10.79
CA ILE A 35 3.18 -4.38 10.72
C ILE A 35 3.03 -2.87 10.74
N TRP A 36 2.31 -2.33 9.77
CA TRP A 36 2.05 -0.91 9.63
C TRP A 36 0.67 -0.57 10.18
N VAL A 37 0.60 0.41 11.08
CA VAL A 37 -0.66 0.99 11.56
C VAL A 37 -1.05 2.11 10.63
N THR A 38 -2.18 1.96 9.96
CA THR A 38 -2.63 2.82 8.87
C THR A 38 -4.04 3.33 9.11
N ALA A 39 -4.26 4.63 8.94
CA ALA A 39 -5.58 5.26 8.94
C ALA A 39 -6.05 5.46 7.50
N MET A 40 -7.23 4.93 7.14
CA MET A 40 -7.76 4.97 5.77
C MET A 40 -8.46 6.30 5.48
N ASN A 41 -8.22 6.85 4.29
CA ASN A 41 -8.75 8.17 3.94
C ASN A 41 -10.28 8.17 3.75
N GLU A 42 -10.84 7.14 3.12
CA GLU A 42 -12.26 7.10 2.75
C GLU A 42 -13.16 6.72 3.92
N THR A 43 -12.77 5.72 4.71
CA THR A 43 -13.60 5.15 5.78
C THR A 43 -13.24 5.67 7.17
N GLY A 44 -12.05 6.26 7.35
CA GLY A 44 -11.51 6.64 8.65
C GLY A 44 -11.11 5.45 9.53
N GLU A 45 -11.19 4.22 9.03
CA GLU A 45 -10.82 3.03 9.78
C GLU A 45 -9.31 2.96 10.02
N ILE A 46 -8.92 2.39 11.16
CA ILE A 46 -7.52 2.12 11.48
C ILE A 46 -7.27 0.62 11.30
N TRP A 47 -6.24 0.29 10.52
CA TRP A 47 -5.87 -1.10 10.18
C TRP A 47 -4.39 -1.37 10.40
N CYS A 48 -4.11 -2.59 10.83
CA CYS A 48 -2.77 -3.16 10.89
C CYS A 48 -2.50 -3.99 9.62
N ALA A 49 -1.58 -3.55 8.77
CA ALA A 49 -1.25 -4.22 7.51
C ALA A 49 0.20 -4.74 7.52
N PRO A 50 0.46 -6.00 7.14
CA PRO A 50 1.83 -6.50 7.04
C PRO A 50 2.57 -5.87 5.86
N ASN A 51 3.88 -5.70 5.97
CA ASN A 51 4.74 -5.03 4.99
C ASN A 51 4.48 -5.42 3.52
N PRO A 52 4.28 -6.71 3.14
CA PRO A 52 3.99 -7.09 1.76
C PRO A 52 2.70 -6.47 1.18
N ARG A 53 1.79 -5.99 2.03
CA ARG A 53 0.51 -5.37 1.65
C ARG A 53 0.54 -3.84 1.61
N VAL A 54 1.66 -3.20 1.92
CA VAL A 54 1.76 -1.74 1.97
C VAL A 54 2.58 -1.24 0.80
N ARG A 55 2.11 -0.20 0.11
CA ARG A 55 2.82 0.47 -0.97
C ARG A 55 2.89 1.97 -0.68
N LEU A 56 3.96 2.63 -1.10
CA LEU A 56 3.99 4.08 -1.12
C LEU A 56 3.03 4.61 -2.20
N GLN A 57 2.44 5.77 -1.95
CA GLN A 57 1.65 6.45 -2.97
C GLN A 57 2.53 7.03 -4.08
N ALA A 58 1.91 7.34 -5.21
CA ALA A 58 2.56 8.08 -6.30
C ALA A 58 3.00 9.47 -5.80
N ASN A 59 4.12 9.97 -6.34
CA ASN A 59 4.64 11.28 -6.01
C ASN A 59 5.36 11.88 -7.21
N TRP A 60 4.75 12.89 -7.83
CA TRP A 60 5.26 13.52 -9.06
C TRP A 60 6.54 14.34 -8.85
N THR A 61 6.70 15.02 -7.71
CA THR A 61 7.93 15.79 -7.41
C THR A 61 9.13 14.86 -7.18
N MET A 62 8.87 13.63 -6.71
CA MET A 62 9.88 12.58 -6.56
C MET A 62 10.00 11.67 -7.81
N GLY A 63 9.29 11.96 -8.91
CA GLY A 63 9.29 11.11 -10.10
C GLY A 63 8.75 9.69 -9.87
N ARG A 64 7.97 9.47 -8.80
CA ARG A 64 7.44 8.17 -8.41
C ARG A 64 6.08 7.93 -9.06
N ALA A 65 6.05 7.05 -10.04
CA ALA A 65 4.83 6.55 -10.65
C ALA A 65 3.99 5.71 -9.67
N LYS A 66 2.71 5.53 -10.00
CA LYS A 66 1.79 4.67 -9.25
C LYS A 66 2.31 3.22 -9.27
N PRO A 67 2.42 2.53 -8.11
CA PRO A 67 2.93 1.17 -8.08
C PRO A 67 2.00 0.20 -8.86
N PRO A 68 2.53 -0.72 -9.69
CA PRO A 68 1.72 -1.68 -10.45
C PRO A 68 0.76 -2.51 -9.58
N ALA A 69 1.18 -2.83 -8.36
CA ALA A 69 0.36 -3.59 -7.39
C ALA A 69 -0.91 -2.85 -6.93
N VAL A 70 -0.97 -1.52 -7.13
CA VAL A 70 -2.11 -0.67 -6.75
C VAL A 70 -3.11 -0.53 -7.91
N VAL A 71 -2.72 -0.87 -9.14
CA VAL A 71 -3.51 -0.61 -10.35
C VAL A 71 -4.76 -1.49 -10.45
N ALA A 72 -4.86 -2.56 -9.64
CA ALA A 72 -5.94 -3.53 -9.71
C ALA A 72 -7.33 -3.05 -9.23
N ARG A 73 -7.47 -1.89 -8.58
CA ARG A 73 -8.79 -1.43 -8.05
C ARG A 73 -9.20 0.00 -8.34
N ASP A 74 -8.38 0.82 -8.99
CA ASP A 74 -8.72 2.22 -9.17
C ASP A 74 -9.44 2.45 -10.50
N GLY A 75 -10.76 2.25 -10.47
CA GLY A 75 -11.71 2.83 -11.43
C GLY A 75 -11.96 4.34 -11.19
N GLY A 76 -10.95 5.06 -10.69
CA GLY A 76 -10.99 6.50 -10.41
C GLY A 76 -9.89 7.21 -11.19
N ASP A 77 -10.24 7.62 -12.40
CA ASP A 77 -9.44 8.35 -13.38
C ASP A 77 -9.03 9.75 -12.88
N CYS A 78 -7.77 10.11 -13.09
CA CYS A 78 -7.39 11.46 -13.53
C CYS A 78 -6.24 11.34 -14.55
N SER A 79 -6.60 11.23 -15.83
CA SER A 79 -5.84 11.10 -17.07
C SER A 79 -5.21 9.74 -17.42
N GLY A 80 -5.92 8.99 -18.29
CA GLY A 80 -5.33 8.19 -19.36
C GLY A 80 -5.56 6.68 -19.25
N GLY A 81 -6.53 6.17 -20.01
CA GLY A 81 -6.94 4.76 -19.99
C GLY A 81 -5.83 3.78 -20.32
N ALA A 82 -5.83 2.65 -19.61
CA ALA A 82 -5.11 1.45 -20.01
C ALA A 82 -5.90 0.21 -19.57
N ASP A 83 -6.16 -0.67 -20.52
CA ASP A 83 -6.89 -1.92 -20.35
C ASP A 83 -6.21 -2.83 -19.31
N PRO A 84 -6.98 -3.65 -18.56
CA PRO A 84 -6.43 -4.53 -17.54
C PRO A 84 -5.56 -5.63 -18.17
N VAL A 85 -4.28 -5.66 -17.81
CA VAL A 85 -3.33 -6.70 -18.22
C VAL A 85 -3.76 -8.05 -17.65
N ARG A 86 -4.08 -9.01 -18.53
CA ARG A 86 -4.30 -10.41 -18.16
C ARG A 86 -2.96 -11.07 -17.84
N VAL A 87 -2.86 -11.66 -16.64
CA VAL A 87 -1.73 -12.51 -16.26
C VAL A 87 -2.00 -13.91 -16.82
N GLU A 88 -1.21 -14.36 -17.80
CA GLU A 88 -1.22 -15.75 -18.26
C GLU A 88 -0.32 -16.59 -17.35
N THR A 89 -0.93 -17.57 -16.68
CA THR A 89 -0.23 -18.54 -15.84
C THR A 89 0.46 -19.57 -16.73
N ILE A 90 1.77 -19.43 -16.93
CA ILE A 90 2.58 -20.47 -17.55
C ILE A 90 2.79 -21.59 -16.53
N LYS A 91 2.18 -22.77 -16.76
CA LYS A 91 2.46 -23.98 -16.00
C LYS A 91 3.88 -24.49 -16.30
N PRO A 92 4.70 -24.80 -15.30
CA PRO A 92 5.99 -25.45 -15.54
C PRO A 92 5.78 -26.88 -16.04
N SER A 93 6.58 -27.27 -17.04
CA SER A 93 6.64 -28.62 -17.64
C SER A 93 7.43 -29.60 -16.79
#